data_AF-A0A966VVU2-F1
#
_entry.id   AF-A0A966VVU2-F1
#
_cell.length_a   1.000
_cell.length_b   1.000
_cell.length_c   1.000
_cell.angle_alpha   90.00
_cell.angle_beta   90.00
_cell.angle_gamma   90.00
#
_symmetry.space_group_name_H-M   'P 1'
#
loop_
_entity.id
_entity.type
_entity.pdbx_description
1 polymer ?
#
loop_
_entity_poly.entity_id
_entity_poly.type
_entity_poly.pdbx_seq_one_letter_code
_entity_poly.pdbx_strand_id
1 'polypeptide(L)'
;QSMDILSSQANIAGYKAVLLAANSYGRYFPMFMTAAGSIAPAKVLILGAGVAGLQAIATAKRLGAVVEVFDTRPAVKEEVMSLGAKFIEVEGAADASKAGGYAVEQSEEYQRRQRERIAQSAAKADIIITTAQIPGKRAPLLITEEMIASMRNGSVIVDLAASTGGNTPFTKDAETVVKNGVSIIGASSLPATLSADASKLYGKNLYNFLQLLLDKNNALVLNWDDDLVKGSCITHDGKIVHERLA
;
A
#
# COMPACT_ATOMS: atom_id res chain seq x y z
N GLN A 1 -8.82 9.56 -14.10
CA GLN A 1 -8.01 9.61 -12.86
C GLN A 1 -8.61 10.51 -11.77
N SER A 2 -9.12 11.71 -12.07
CA SER A 2 -9.71 12.63 -11.06
C SER A 2 -10.96 12.09 -10.32
N MET A 3 -11.56 11.01 -10.82
CA MET A 3 -12.73 10.33 -10.25
C MET A 3 -12.35 9.08 -9.44
N ASP A 4 -11.07 8.70 -9.42
CA ASP A 4 -10.62 7.45 -8.79
C ASP A 4 -10.59 7.58 -7.26
N ILE A 5 -11.58 6.97 -6.62
CA ILE A 5 -11.71 6.91 -5.16
C ILE A 5 -10.63 6.01 -4.52
N LEU A 6 -10.18 4.96 -5.20
CA LEU A 6 -9.22 4.03 -4.63
C LEU A 6 -7.86 4.71 -4.49
N SER A 7 -7.44 5.44 -5.52
CA SER A 7 -6.19 6.22 -5.48
C SER A 7 -6.22 7.31 -4.39
N SER A 8 -7.31 8.06 -4.26
CA SER A 8 -7.39 9.13 -3.25
C SER A 8 -7.34 8.59 -1.82
N GLN A 9 -8.06 7.50 -1.54
CA GLN A 9 -8.07 6.86 -0.23
C GLN A 9 -6.75 6.11 0.05
N ALA A 10 -6.15 5.46 -0.95
CA ALA A 10 -4.85 4.79 -0.82
C ALA A 10 -3.74 5.77 -0.45
N ASN A 11 -3.75 6.98 -1.02
CA ASN A 11 -2.80 8.03 -0.64
C ASN A 11 -2.91 8.33 0.87
N ILE A 12 -4.10 8.61 1.38
CA ILE A 12 -4.34 8.86 2.81
C ILE A 12 -3.87 7.67 3.66
N ALA A 13 -4.19 6.44 3.25
CA ALA A 13 -3.79 5.23 3.96
C ALA A 13 -2.25 5.13 4.08
N GLY A 14 -1.51 5.37 2.99
CA GLY A 14 -0.05 5.35 2.99
C GLY A 14 0.57 6.38 3.94
N TYR A 15 0.04 7.60 3.95
CA TYR A 15 0.46 8.64 4.91
C TYR A 15 0.20 8.21 6.35
N LYS A 16 -1.03 7.79 6.64
CA LYS A 16 -1.44 7.42 8.00
C LYS A 16 -0.70 6.17 8.50
N ALA A 17 -0.36 5.23 7.63
CA ALA A 17 0.39 4.02 7.98
C ALA A 17 1.73 4.35 8.64
N VAL A 18 2.45 5.33 8.07
CA VAL A 18 3.73 5.78 8.60
C VAL A 18 3.56 6.47 9.95
N LEU A 19 2.54 7.32 10.10
CA LEU A 19 2.26 7.97 11.39
C LEU A 19 1.87 6.96 12.48
N LEU A 20 1.08 5.96 12.12
CA LEU A 20 0.69 4.88 13.03
C LEU A 20 1.91 4.05 13.45
N ALA A 21 2.80 3.74 12.49
CA ALA A 21 4.07 3.09 12.79
C ALA A 21 4.94 3.95 13.72
N ALA A 22 5.03 5.26 13.46
CA ALA A 22 5.80 6.19 14.29
C ALA A 22 5.26 6.32 15.71
N ASN A 23 3.94 6.32 15.88
CA ASN A 23 3.32 6.35 17.20
C ASN A 23 3.51 5.02 17.98
N SER A 24 3.66 3.91 17.27
CA SER A 24 3.79 2.58 17.87
C SER A 24 5.26 2.17 18.10
N TYR A 25 6.19 2.78 17.37
CA TYR A 25 7.61 2.47 17.44
C TYR A 25 8.30 3.25 18.56
N GLY A 26 9.05 2.56 19.42
CA GLY A 26 9.66 3.15 20.62
C GLY A 26 10.94 3.97 20.40
N ARG A 27 11.32 4.28 19.15
CA ARG A 27 12.57 5.00 18.84
C ARG A 27 12.34 6.07 17.76
N TYR A 28 13.29 6.99 17.64
CA TYR A 28 13.25 8.05 16.64
C TYR A 28 13.29 7.51 15.20
N PHE A 29 12.59 8.19 14.30
CA PHE A 29 12.71 8.00 12.85
C PHE A 29 13.96 8.66 12.26
N PRO A 30 14.23 9.95 12.51
CA PRO A 30 15.40 10.60 11.95
C PRO A 30 16.67 10.21 12.71
N MET A 31 17.81 10.49 12.10
CA MET A 31 19.08 10.55 12.82
C MET A 31 19.04 11.75 13.78
N PHE A 32 19.38 11.52 15.04
CA PHE A 32 19.62 12.59 15.99
C PHE A 32 21.05 12.53 16.52
N MET A 33 21.73 13.66 16.50
CA MET A 33 23.02 13.84 17.16
C MET A 33 22.80 14.72 18.39
N THR A 34 23.16 14.20 19.56
CA THR A 34 23.00 14.88 20.84
C THR A 34 24.33 14.90 21.59
N ALA A 35 24.40 15.67 22.69
CA ALA A 35 25.55 15.64 23.59
C ALA A 35 25.83 14.23 24.17
N ALA A 36 24.80 13.39 24.30
CA ALA A 36 24.92 12.02 24.82
C ALA A 36 25.28 10.97 23.75
N GLY A 37 25.44 11.38 22.49
CA GLY A 37 25.75 10.50 21.36
C GLY A 37 24.73 10.58 20.23
N SER A 38 24.88 9.67 19.27
CA SER A 38 24.09 9.63 18.04
C SER A 38 23.11 8.46 18.03
N ILE A 39 21.86 8.75 17.68
CA ILE A 39 20.83 7.74 17.40
C ILE A 39 20.72 7.57 15.90
N ALA A 40 20.92 6.34 15.42
CA ALA A 40 20.74 5.98 14.02
C ALA A 40 19.27 6.14 13.59
N PRO A 41 19.02 6.51 12.32
CA PRO A 41 17.66 6.62 11.80
C PRO A 41 16.97 5.25 11.74
N ALA A 42 15.64 5.26 11.84
CA ALA A 42 14.83 4.07 11.64
C ALA A 42 14.96 3.56 10.20
N LYS A 43 14.95 2.24 10.06
CA LYS A 43 14.91 1.55 8.76
C LYS A 43 13.49 1.08 8.47
N VAL A 44 12.90 1.62 7.41
CA VAL A 44 11.53 1.30 6.96
C VAL A 44 11.62 0.49 5.68
N LEU A 45 11.00 -0.70 5.67
CA LEU A 45 10.80 -1.53 4.50
C LEU A 45 9.36 -1.38 4.01
N ILE A 46 9.16 -1.02 2.75
CA ILE A 46 7.82 -0.89 2.15
C ILE A 46 7.66 -1.96 1.07
N LEU A 47 6.64 -2.81 1.24
CA LEU A 47 6.32 -3.89 0.29
C LEU A 47 5.09 -3.50 -0.53
N GLY A 48 5.35 -3.09 -1.77
CA GLY A 48 4.40 -2.51 -2.70
C GLY A 48 4.63 -1.00 -2.88
N ALA A 49 4.76 -0.56 -4.12
CA ALA A 49 4.89 0.84 -4.53
C ALA A 49 3.71 1.25 -5.43
N GLY A 50 2.50 0.85 -5.04
CA GLY A 50 1.27 1.50 -5.52
C GLY A 50 1.09 2.87 -4.85
N VAL A 51 -0.09 3.48 -5.01
CA VAL A 51 -0.37 4.84 -4.47
C VAL A 51 -0.13 4.94 -2.96
N ALA A 52 -0.57 3.95 -2.19
CA ALA A 52 -0.31 3.89 -0.74
C ALA A 52 1.19 3.75 -0.42
N GLY A 53 1.89 2.86 -1.13
CA GLY A 53 3.32 2.64 -0.96
C GLY A 53 4.14 3.89 -1.25
N LEU A 54 3.88 4.57 -2.37
CA LEU A 54 4.55 5.82 -2.74
C LEU A 54 4.32 6.93 -1.71
N GLN A 55 3.09 7.05 -1.19
CA GLN A 55 2.81 8.03 -0.14
C GLN A 55 3.48 7.65 1.20
N ALA A 56 3.57 6.36 1.53
CA ALA A 56 4.31 5.88 2.68
C ALA A 56 5.80 6.17 2.55
N ILE A 57 6.40 5.99 1.37
CA ILE A 57 7.80 6.37 1.09
C ILE A 57 7.99 7.87 1.37
N ALA A 58 7.18 8.72 0.73
CA ALA A 58 7.31 10.16 0.88
C ALA A 58 7.19 10.60 2.34
N THR A 59 6.28 9.98 3.10
CA THR A 59 6.06 10.31 4.52
C THR A 59 7.22 9.81 5.40
N ALA A 60 7.68 8.58 5.22
CA ALA A 60 8.80 8.03 5.99
C ALA A 60 10.10 8.81 5.71
N LYS A 61 10.34 9.21 4.47
CA LYS A 61 11.46 10.09 4.08
C LYS A 61 11.38 11.47 4.72
N ARG A 62 10.19 12.08 4.79
CA ARG A 62 9.97 13.35 5.51
C ARG A 62 10.25 13.23 7.01
N LEU A 63 10.01 12.06 7.60
CA LEU A 63 10.38 11.77 8.99
C LEU A 63 11.88 11.43 9.17
N GLY A 64 12.68 11.43 8.10
CA GLY A 64 14.13 11.20 8.16
C GLY A 64 14.55 9.73 8.24
N ALA A 65 13.65 8.79 7.96
CA ALA A 65 13.97 7.37 7.93
C ALA A 65 14.79 6.97 6.69
N VAL A 66 15.52 5.86 6.82
CA VAL A 66 16.10 5.14 5.68
C VAL A 66 15.03 4.20 5.14
N VAL A 67 14.69 4.34 3.86
CA VAL A 67 13.58 3.59 3.25
C VAL A 67 14.10 2.66 2.17
N GLU A 68 13.81 1.36 2.31
CA GLU A 68 13.95 0.35 1.26
C GLU A 68 12.57 -0.08 0.77
N VAL A 69 12.44 -0.38 -0.52
CA VAL A 69 11.14 -0.66 -1.15
C VAL A 69 11.28 -1.84 -2.08
N PHE A 70 10.30 -2.74 -2.06
CA PHE A 70 10.18 -3.79 -3.06
C PHE A 70 8.81 -3.69 -3.75
N ASP A 71 8.79 -3.80 -5.08
CA ASP A 71 7.59 -4.01 -5.88
C ASP A 71 7.96 -4.97 -7.03
N THR A 72 7.01 -5.79 -7.48
CA THR A 72 7.24 -6.73 -8.59
C THR A 72 7.32 -6.02 -9.94
N ARG A 73 6.81 -4.80 -10.04
CA ARG A 73 6.75 -4.02 -11.28
C ARG A 73 8.05 -3.23 -11.45
N PRO A 74 8.81 -3.41 -12.54
CA PRO A 74 10.02 -2.62 -12.76
C PRO A 74 9.74 -1.12 -12.97
N ALA A 75 8.57 -0.77 -13.50
CA ALA A 75 8.20 0.60 -13.87
C ALA A 75 8.19 1.59 -12.70
N VAL A 76 7.93 1.13 -11.47
CA VAL A 76 7.87 2.00 -10.29
C VAL A 76 9.24 2.28 -9.67
N LYS A 77 10.31 1.67 -10.19
CA LYS A 77 11.69 1.85 -9.70
C LYS A 77 12.12 3.32 -9.73
N GLU A 78 11.88 4.00 -10.86
CA GLU A 78 12.25 5.40 -11.02
C GLU A 78 11.48 6.31 -10.07
N GLU A 79 10.17 6.05 -9.88
CA GLU A 79 9.34 6.79 -8.92
C GLU A 79 9.85 6.62 -7.49
N VAL A 80 10.17 5.38 -7.08
CA VAL A 80 10.74 5.08 -5.76
C VAL A 80 12.06 5.82 -5.54
N MET A 81 12.95 5.79 -6.53
CA MET A 81 14.26 6.45 -6.45
C MET A 81 14.12 7.98 -6.43
N SER A 82 13.15 8.55 -7.16
CA SER A 82 12.86 9.98 -7.15
C SER A 82 12.45 10.51 -5.77
N LEU A 83 11.84 9.65 -4.95
CA LEU A 83 11.49 9.93 -3.56
C LEU A 83 12.66 9.71 -2.58
N GLY A 84 13.85 9.32 -3.08
CA GLY A 84 15.05 9.10 -2.28
C GLY A 84 15.04 7.80 -1.47
N ALA A 85 14.23 6.82 -1.88
CA ALA A 85 14.24 5.47 -1.33
C ALA A 85 15.07 4.52 -2.20
N LYS A 86 15.51 3.41 -1.60
CA LYS A 86 16.28 2.38 -2.29
C LYS A 86 15.35 1.28 -2.77
N PHE A 87 15.38 0.99 -4.07
CA PHE A 87 14.63 -0.12 -4.65
C PHE A 87 15.38 -1.45 -4.45
N ILE A 88 14.67 -2.49 -4.01
CA ILE A 88 15.20 -3.85 -3.87
C ILE A 88 15.01 -4.55 -5.20
N GLU A 89 16.11 -4.74 -5.93
CA GLU A 89 16.10 -5.42 -7.22
C GLU A 89 16.14 -6.94 -7.06
N VAL A 90 15.26 -7.61 -7.79
CA VAL A 90 15.24 -9.07 -7.93
C VAL A 90 15.26 -9.37 -9.43
N GLU A 91 16.31 -10.05 -9.87
CA GLU A 91 16.50 -10.40 -11.28
C GLU A 91 15.49 -11.46 -11.75
N GLY A 92 15.11 -11.40 -13.02
CA GLY A 92 14.27 -12.43 -13.66
C GLY A 92 12.76 -12.26 -13.44
N ALA A 93 12.29 -11.05 -13.14
CA ALA A 93 10.85 -10.76 -13.10
C ALA A 93 10.24 -10.96 -14.49
N ALA A 94 9.10 -11.65 -14.55
CA ALA A 94 8.29 -11.73 -15.77
C ALA A 94 7.72 -10.36 -16.13
N ASP A 95 7.61 -10.07 -17.42
CA ASP A 95 7.11 -8.79 -17.91
C ASP A 95 5.64 -8.58 -17.53
N ALA A 96 5.39 -7.61 -16.65
CA ALA A 96 4.06 -7.23 -16.19
C ALA A 96 3.38 -6.18 -17.10
N SER A 97 4.03 -5.74 -18.20
CA SER A 97 3.53 -4.71 -19.11
C SER A 97 2.13 -5.01 -19.66
N LYS A 98 1.80 -6.29 -19.85
CA LYS A 98 0.50 -6.74 -20.39
C LYS A 98 -0.62 -6.85 -19.35
N ALA A 99 -0.35 -6.64 -18.06
CA ALA A 99 -1.33 -6.82 -16.98
C ALA A 99 -1.96 -5.50 -16.47
N GLY A 100 -1.87 -4.41 -17.24
CA GLY A 100 -2.54 -3.14 -16.90
C GLY A 100 -2.09 -2.51 -15.57
N GLY A 101 -0.84 -2.76 -15.16
CA GLY A 101 -0.28 -2.22 -13.91
C GLY A 101 -0.43 -3.13 -12.68
N TYR A 102 -0.97 -4.34 -12.82
CA TYR A 102 -1.04 -5.35 -11.76
C TYR A 102 0.12 -6.36 -11.82
N ALA A 103 0.40 -7.02 -10.70
CA ALA A 103 1.44 -8.05 -10.60
C ALA A 103 1.02 -9.34 -11.31
N VAL A 104 1.93 -9.93 -12.08
CA VAL A 104 1.76 -11.24 -12.76
C VAL A 104 2.40 -12.37 -11.97
N GLU A 105 1.92 -13.60 -12.17
CA GLU A 105 2.49 -14.80 -11.55
C GLU A 105 3.96 -14.98 -12.00
N GLN A 106 4.82 -15.29 -11.02
CA GLN A 106 6.27 -15.33 -11.20
C GLN A 106 6.80 -16.76 -11.10
N SER A 107 7.93 -17.04 -11.73
CA SER A 107 8.60 -18.34 -11.63
C SER A 107 8.98 -18.68 -10.19
N GLU A 108 9.05 -19.97 -9.85
CA GLU A 108 9.45 -20.41 -8.50
C GLU A 108 10.85 -19.90 -8.11
N GLU A 109 11.77 -19.84 -9.07
CA GLU A 109 13.12 -19.32 -8.86
C GLU A 109 13.10 -17.81 -8.54
N TYR A 110 12.27 -17.03 -9.24
CA TYR A 110 12.07 -15.62 -8.92
C TYR A 110 11.47 -15.46 -7.53
N GLN A 111 10.42 -16.22 -7.20
CA GLN A 111 9.79 -16.16 -5.88
C GLN A 111 10.76 -16.53 -4.76
N ARG A 112 11.66 -17.51 -4.99
CA ARG A 112 12.73 -17.85 -4.03
C ARG A 112 13.69 -16.68 -3.82
N ARG A 113 14.23 -16.11 -4.91
CA ARG A 113 15.15 -14.95 -4.84
C ARG A 113 14.48 -13.74 -4.19
N GLN A 114 13.21 -13.51 -4.52
CA GLN A 114 12.39 -12.47 -3.90
C GLN A 114 12.29 -12.66 -2.39
N ARG A 115 11.90 -13.86 -1.93
CA ARG A 115 11.81 -14.17 -0.49
C ARG A 115 13.16 -13.97 0.21
N GLU A 116 14.26 -14.40 -0.39
CA GLU A 116 15.60 -14.23 0.17
C GLU A 116 15.99 -12.75 0.33
N ARG A 117 15.74 -11.93 -0.70
CA ARG A 117 16.03 -10.49 -0.64
C ARG A 117 15.15 -9.76 0.37
N ILE A 118 13.85 -10.08 0.41
CA ILE A 118 12.93 -9.52 1.39
C ILE A 118 13.34 -9.92 2.81
N ALA A 119 13.72 -11.18 3.05
CA ALA A 119 14.18 -11.64 4.36
C ALA A 119 15.41 -10.85 4.85
N GLN A 120 16.39 -10.61 3.97
CA GLN A 120 17.60 -9.85 4.29
C GLN A 120 17.30 -8.40 4.69
N SER A 121 16.33 -7.76 4.02
CA SER A 121 15.89 -6.40 4.36
C SER A 121 15.01 -6.38 5.60
N ALA A 122 14.09 -7.34 5.76
CA ALA A 122 13.20 -7.48 6.92
C ALA A 122 13.98 -7.65 8.23
N ALA A 123 15.03 -8.50 8.25
CA ALA A 123 15.90 -8.68 9.41
C ALA A 123 16.61 -7.40 9.87
N LYS A 124 16.78 -6.42 8.96
CA LYS A 124 17.40 -5.12 9.24
C LYS A 124 16.38 -4.01 9.48
N ALA A 125 15.11 -4.24 9.17
CA ALA A 125 14.06 -3.25 9.27
C ALA A 125 13.58 -3.09 10.71
N ASP A 126 13.40 -1.85 11.13
CA ASP A 126 12.71 -1.54 12.37
C ASP A 126 11.19 -1.46 12.13
N ILE A 127 10.79 -1.09 10.90
CA ILE A 127 9.39 -0.94 10.51
C ILE A 127 9.16 -1.59 9.15
N ILE A 128 8.06 -2.32 8.99
CA ILE A 128 7.60 -2.83 7.69
C ILE A 128 6.19 -2.29 7.41
N ILE A 129 5.96 -1.75 6.22
CA ILE A 129 4.62 -1.37 5.74
C ILE A 129 4.30 -2.23 4.52
N THR A 130 3.19 -2.98 4.59
CA THR A 130 2.77 -3.85 3.48
C THR A 130 1.51 -3.31 2.83
N THR A 131 1.54 -3.21 1.50
CA THR A 131 0.42 -2.66 0.70
C THR A 131 0.02 -3.56 -0.46
N ALA A 132 0.50 -4.81 -0.49
CA ALA A 132 0.29 -5.70 -1.62
C ALA A 132 -1.11 -6.32 -1.55
N GLN A 133 -1.95 -5.95 -2.50
CA GLN A 133 -3.31 -6.47 -2.64
C GLN A 133 -3.54 -6.93 -4.08
N ILE A 134 -4.31 -8.01 -4.23
CA ILE A 134 -4.74 -8.52 -5.53
C ILE A 134 -6.27 -8.48 -5.55
N PRO A 135 -6.90 -7.72 -6.46
CA PRO A 135 -8.36 -7.62 -6.52
C PRO A 135 -9.02 -9.00 -6.60
N GLY A 136 -10.01 -9.24 -5.73
CA GLY A 136 -10.78 -10.48 -5.68
C GLY A 136 -10.02 -11.71 -5.16
N LYS A 137 -8.78 -11.56 -4.68
CA LYS A 137 -7.99 -12.65 -4.10
C LYS A 137 -7.52 -12.29 -2.70
N ARG A 138 -7.14 -13.33 -1.95
CA ARG A 138 -6.44 -13.16 -0.67
C ARG A 138 -5.12 -12.41 -0.90
N ALA A 139 -4.77 -11.52 0.02
CA ALA A 139 -3.49 -10.85 0.02
C ALA A 139 -2.33 -11.89 0.04
N PRO A 140 -1.26 -11.68 -0.75
CA PRO A 140 -0.13 -12.59 -0.77
C PRO A 140 0.64 -12.51 0.55
N LEU A 141 1.08 -13.65 1.07
CA LEU A 141 2.00 -13.69 2.22
C LEU A 141 3.40 -13.27 1.76
N LEU A 142 3.86 -12.11 2.24
CA LEU A 142 5.16 -11.55 1.89
C LEU A 142 6.15 -11.58 3.06
N ILE A 143 5.64 -11.49 4.28
CA ILE A 143 6.42 -11.56 5.51
C ILE A 143 6.06 -12.85 6.24
N THR A 144 7.03 -13.77 6.34
CA THR A 144 6.84 -15.06 7.00
C THR A 144 7.08 -14.96 8.51
N GLU A 145 6.69 -15.99 9.26
CA GLU A 145 6.96 -16.06 10.70
C GLU A 145 8.46 -16.02 11.01
N GLU A 146 9.29 -16.68 10.19
CA GLU A 146 10.75 -16.68 10.33
C GLU A 146 11.33 -15.27 10.12
N MET A 147 10.80 -14.53 9.14
CA MET A 147 11.20 -13.14 8.93
C MET A 147 10.86 -12.28 10.15
N ILE A 148 9.64 -12.43 10.71
CA ILE A 148 9.22 -11.70 11.91
C ILE A 148 10.11 -12.05 13.10
N ALA A 149 10.44 -13.33 13.29
CA ALA A 149 11.34 -13.79 14.34
C ALA A 149 12.76 -13.23 14.22
N SER A 150 13.20 -12.90 13.01
CA SER A 150 14.51 -12.28 12.75
C SER A 150 14.55 -10.76 12.98
N MET A 151 13.39 -10.12 13.13
CA MET A 151 13.30 -8.69 13.40
C MET A 151 13.72 -8.36 14.83
N ARG A 152 14.07 -7.10 15.05
CA ARG A 152 14.39 -6.61 16.39
C ARG A 152 13.14 -6.56 17.26
N ASN A 153 13.31 -6.81 18.56
CA ASN A 153 12.26 -6.55 19.54
C ASN A 153 11.89 -5.05 19.52
N GLY A 154 10.60 -4.75 19.55
CA GLY A 154 10.04 -3.40 19.43
C GLY A 154 9.81 -2.95 17.99
N SER A 155 10.15 -3.76 16.98
CA SER A 155 9.81 -3.46 15.59
C SER A 155 8.29 -3.45 15.35
N VAL A 156 7.86 -2.77 14.29
CA VAL A 156 6.44 -2.60 13.95
C VAL A 156 6.17 -3.04 12.51
N ILE A 157 5.09 -3.78 12.29
CA ILE A 157 4.54 -4.08 10.97
C ILE A 157 3.17 -3.41 10.88
N VAL A 158 2.94 -2.62 9.83
CA VAL A 158 1.63 -2.06 9.50
C VAL A 158 1.14 -2.69 8.20
N ASP A 159 0.06 -3.45 8.28
CA ASP A 159 -0.48 -4.20 7.16
C ASP A 159 -1.76 -3.56 6.62
N LEU A 160 -1.65 -2.92 5.45
CA LEU A 160 -2.79 -2.27 4.79
C LEU A 160 -3.66 -3.26 4.03
N ALA A 161 -3.22 -4.50 3.87
CA ALA A 161 -3.98 -5.58 3.22
C ALA A 161 -4.77 -6.44 4.22
N ALA A 162 -4.91 -5.98 5.47
CA ALA A 162 -5.47 -6.78 6.56
C ALA A 162 -6.88 -7.33 6.30
N SER A 163 -7.77 -6.56 5.68
CA SER A 163 -9.14 -6.98 5.38
C SER A 163 -9.24 -8.09 4.33
N THR A 164 -8.20 -8.30 3.53
CA THR A 164 -8.13 -9.37 2.50
C THR A 164 -7.22 -10.52 2.93
N GLY A 165 -6.96 -10.65 4.23
CA GLY A 165 -6.20 -11.74 4.83
C GLY A 165 -4.76 -11.39 5.22
N GLY A 166 -4.30 -10.17 4.91
CA GLY A 166 -2.99 -9.66 5.30
C GLY A 166 -1.80 -10.22 4.51
N ASN A 167 -0.69 -9.48 4.53
CA ASN A 167 0.60 -9.89 3.97
C ASN A 167 1.49 -10.66 4.96
N THR A 168 0.97 -10.95 6.16
CA THR A 168 1.62 -11.76 7.19
C THR A 168 0.66 -12.81 7.74
N PRO A 169 1.15 -13.97 8.24
CA PRO A 169 0.27 -15.02 8.78
C PRO A 169 -0.46 -14.62 10.08
N PHE A 170 -0.05 -13.53 10.74
CA PHE A 170 -0.58 -13.11 12.04
C PHE A 170 -1.48 -11.88 11.97
N THR A 171 -1.62 -11.28 10.79
CA THR A 171 -2.44 -10.10 10.61
C THR A 171 -3.89 -10.41 10.97
N LYS A 172 -4.45 -9.58 11.84
CA LYS A 172 -5.88 -9.52 12.15
C LYS A 172 -6.34 -8.11 11.90
N ASP A 173 -7.38 -7.95 11.09
CA ASP A 173 -7.85 -6.62 10.73
C ASP A 173 -8.41 -5.89 11.96
N ALA A 174 -8.13 -4.59 12.05
CA ALA A 174 -8.45 -3.71 13.18
C ALA A 174 -7.88 -4.14 14.54
N GLU A 175 -6.91 -5.06 14.58
CA GLU A 175 -6.23 -5.50 15.81
C GLU A 175 -4.72 -5.27 15.72
N THR A 176 -4.09 -5.17 16.89
CA THR A 176 -2.63 -5.23 17.05
C THR A 176 -2.25 -6.55 17.72
N VAL A 177 -1.48 -7.39 17.02
CA VAL A 177 -0.97 -8.67 17.51
C VAL A 177 0.53 -8.54 17.79
N VAL A 178 1.00 -9.02 18.94
CA VAL A 178 2.43 -9.06 19.25
C VAL A 178 2.99 -10.47 19.03
N LYS A 179 4.06 -10.59 18.24
CA LYS A 179 4.78 -11.85 17.98
C LYS A 179 6.28 -11.63 18.04
N ASN A 180 6.99 -12.41 18.85
CA ASN A 180 8.45 -12.30 19.04
C ASN A 180 8.92 -10.87 19.36
N GLY A 181 8.10 -10.10 20.07
CA GLY A 181 8.37 -8.69 20.40
C GLY A 181 8.11 -7.70 19.26
N VAL A 182 7.59 -8.13 18.13
CA VAL A 182 7.16 -7.29 16.99
C VAL A 182 5.67 -7.03 17.09
N SER A 183 5.27 -5.76 16.99
CA SER A 183 3.86 -5.36 16.92
C SER A 183 3.36 -5.40 15.48
N ILE A 184 2.32 -6.18 15.21
CA ILE A 184 1.72 -6.37 13.89
C ILE A 184 0.33 -5.73 13.92
N ILE A 185 0.15 -4.65 13.17
CA ILE A 185 -1.04 -3.82 13.18
C ILE A 185 -1.82 -4.03 11.88
N GLY A 186 -3.00 -4.64 11.96
CA GLY A 186 -3.92 -4.76 10.83
C GLY A 186 -4.70 -3.48 10.63
N ALA A 187 -4.49 -2.80 9.49
CA ALA A 187 -4.89 -1.41 9.30
C ALA A 187 -5.58 -1.16 7.95
N SER A 188 -6.67 -1.88 7.66
CA SER A 188 -7.39 -1.74 6.39
C SER A 188 -8.19 -0.42 6.24
N SER A 189 -8.59 0.20 7.36
CA SER A 189 -9.52 1.33 7.38
C SER A 189 -8.87 2.68 7.70
N LEU A 190 -7.55 2.82 7.54
CA LEU A 190 -6.82 4.04 7.90
C LEU A 190 -7.40 5.36 7.36
N PRO A 191 -7.97 5.44 6.14
CA PRO A 191 -8.59 6.68 5.67
C PRO A 191 -9.69 7.21 6.60
N ALA A 192 -10.44 6.33 7.28
CA ALA A 192 -11.49 6.72 8.21
C ALA A 192 -10.94 7.50 9.44
N THR A 193 -9.66 7.34 9.76
CA THR A 193 -8.99 8.05 10.86
C THR A 193 -8.53 9.46 10.49
N LEU A 194 -8.63 9.84 9.21
CA LEU A 194 -8.36 11.18 8.68
C LEU A 194 -9.61 11.69 7.94
N SER A 195 -10.75 11.61 8.64
CA SER A 195 -12.09 11.76 8.07
C SER A 195 -12.31 13.08 7.33
N ALA A 196 -11.71 14.19 7.78
CA ALA A 196 -11.86 15.49 7.13
C ALA A 196 -11.31 15.48 5.69
N ASP A 197 -10.04 15.10 5.51
CA ASP A 197 -9.41 15.05 4.18
C ASP A 197 -9.95 13.88 3.34
N ALA A 198 -10.22 12.73 3.97
CA ALA A 198 -10.83 11.58 3.30
C ALA A 198 -12.19 11.94 2.69
N SER A 199 -13.07 12.58 3.46
CA SER A 199 -14.41 12.98 3.00
C SER A 199 -14.32 14.04 1.91
N LYS A 200 -13.41 15.01 2.06
CA LYS A 200 -13.20 16.05 1.04
C LYS A 200 -12.75 15.48 -0.29
N LEU A 201 -11.75 14.60 -0.28
CA LEU A 201 -11.24 13.98 -1.51
C LEU A 201 -12.26 13.04 -2.14
N TYR A 202 -12.91 12.20 -1.33
CA TYR A 202 -13.96 11.30 -1.79
C TYR A 202 -15.15 12.07 -2.40
N GLY A 203 -15.62 13.12 -1.73
CA GLY A 203 -16.65 14.00 -2.26
C GLY A 203 -16.25 14.68 -3.58
N LYS A 204 -14.97 15.06 -3.74
CA LYS A 204 -14.47 15.60 -5.01
C LYS A 204 -14.42 14.55 -6.11
N ASN A 205 -14.06 13.30 -5.80
CA ASN A 205 -14.11 12.20 -6.76
C ASN A 205 -15.54 11.96 -7.25
N LEU A 206 -16.51 11.90 -6.32
CA LEU A 206 -17.93 11.77 -6.65
C LEU A 206 -18.45 12.94 -7.46
N TYR A 207 -18.10 14.17 -7.09
CA TYR A 207 -18.46 15.35 -7.87
C TYR A 207 -17.94 15.26 -9.31
N ASN A 208 -16.67 14.91 -9.49
CA ASN A 208 -16.07 14.78 -10.82
C ASN A 208 -16.75 13.68 -11.65
N PHE A 209 -17.16 12.57 -11.00
CA PHE A 209 -17.91 11.51 -11.66
C PHE A 209 -19.33 11.95 -12.02
N LEU A 210 -20.03 12.66 -11.14
CA LEU A 210 -21.36 13.21 -11.44
C LEU A 210 -21.32 14.20 -12.61
N GLN A 211 -20.28 15.01 -12.74
CA GLN A 211 -20.14 15.91 -13.90
C GLN A 211 -20.02 15.18 -15.24
N LEU A 212 -19.62 13.89 -15.24
CA LEU A 212 -19.65 13.05 -16.44
C LEU A 212 -21.08 12.58 -16.78
N LEU A 213 -21.94 12.44 -15.76
CA LEU A 213 -23.29 11.89 -15.88
C LEU A 213 -24.39 12.95 -16.03
N LEU A 214 -24.04 14.23 -15.96
CA LEU A 214 -25.00 15.34 -15.98
C LEU A 214 -24.81 16.19 -17.24
N ASP A 215 -25.92 16.58 -17.86
CA ASP A 215 -25.92 17.58 -18.92
C ASP A 215 -25.83 19.02 -18.37
N LYS A 216 -25.84 20.01 -19.28
CA LYS A 216 -25.79 21.44 -18.91
C LYS A 216 -26.98 21.92 -18.08
N ASN A 217 -28.08 21.18 -18.07
CA ASN A 217 -29.30 21.47 -17.32
C ASN A 217 -29.38 20.66 -16.02
N ASN A 218 -28.33 19.93 -15.66
CA ASN A 218 -28.28 18.98 -14.54
C ASN A 218 -29.25 17.79 -14.67
N ALA A 219 -29.64 17.43 -15.90
CA ALA A 219 -30.36 16.18 -16.16
C ALA A 219 -29.38 15.00 -16.21
N LEU A 220 -29.77 13.86 -15.66
CA LEU A 220 -28.99 12.63 -15.72
C LEU A 220 -28.97 12.08 -17.14
N VAL A 221 -27.79 11.96 -17.73
CA VAL A 221 -27.56 11.41 -19.06
C VAL A 221 -26.48 10.32 -18.93
N LEU A 222 -26.91 9.06 -19.04
CA LEU A 222 -26.00 7.91 -19.03
C LEU A 222 -25.51 7.65 -20.46
N ASN A 223 -24.30 8.14 -20.77
CA ASN A 223 -23.65 7.82 -22.04
C ASN A 223 -23.07 6.39 -21.98
N TRP A 224 -23.77 5.42 -22.56
CA TRP A 224 -23.34 4.01 -22.56
C TRP A 224 -22.15 3.70 -23.47
N ASP A 225 -21.76 4.65 -24.32
CA ASP A 225 -20.52 4.56 -25.12
C ASP A 225 -19.29 5.04 -24.33
N ASP A 226 -19.47 5.62 -23.14
CA ASP A 226 -18.37 6.01 -22.27
C ASP A 226 -17.89 4.83 -21.40
N ASP A 227 -16.60 4.51 -21.49
CA ASP A 227 -15.97 3.39 -20.78
C ASP A 227 -16.10 3.50 -19.25
N LEU A 228 -16.11 4.71 -18.68
CA LEU A 228 -16.27 4.91 -17.23
C LEU A 228 -17.71 4.66 -16.81
N VAL A 229 -18.68 5.10 -17.61
CA VAL A 229 -20.11 4.83 -17.35
C VAL A 229 -20.38 3.33 -17.42
N LYS A 230 -19.98 2.68 -18.52
CA LYS A 230 -20.15 1.25 -18.73
C LYS A 230 -19.40 0.42 -17.67
N GLY A 231 -18.16 0.79 -17.38
CA GLY A 231 -17.31 0.06 -16.42
C GLY A 231 -17.69 0.25 -14.96
N SER A 232 -18.39 1.34 -14.61
CA SER A 232 -18.80 1.61 -13.21
C SER A 232 -20.24 1.17 -12.91
N CYS A 233 -21.09 1.00 -13.93
CA CYS A 233 -22.48 0.61 -13.73
C CYS A 233 -22.59 -0.91 -13.50
N ILE A 234 -23.04 -1.32 -12.31
CA ILE A 234 -23.26 -2.74 -11.98
C ILE A 234 -24.66 -3.21 -12.40
N THR A 235 -25.67 -2.38 -12.17
CA THR A 235 -27.08 -2.66 -12.48
C THR A 235 -27.78 -1.44 -13.05
N HIS A 236 -28.69 -1.68 -14.00
CA HIS A 236 -29.56 -0.66 -14.58
C HIS A 236 -30.93 -1.30 -14.91
N ASP A 237 -32.02 -0.60 -14.60
CA ASP A 237 -33.40 -1.05 -14.83
C ASP A 237 -33.70 -2.49 -14.36
N GLY A 238 -33.20 -2.82 -13.15
CA GLY A 238 -33.42 -4.13 -12.53
C GLY A 238 -32.62 -5.28 -13.16
N LYS A 239 -31.69 -5.00 -14.08
CA LYS A 239 -30.82 -6.01 -14.71
C LYS A 239 -29.36 -5.78 -14.30
N ILE A 240 -28.60 -6.87 -14.22
CA ILE A 240 -27.13 -6.79 -14.14
C ILE A 240 -26.63 -6.42 -15.54
N VAL A 241 -25.81 -5.38 -15.63
CA VAL A 241 -25.26 -4.89 -16.92
C VAL A 241 -23.74 -5.01 -17.00
N HIS A 242 -23.09 -5.26 -15.86
CA HIS A 242 -21.63 -5.34 -15.79
C HIS A 242 -21.14 -6.73 -16.22
N GLU A 243 -20.30 -6.78 -17.26
CA GLU A 243 -19.85 -8.02 -17.92
C GLU A 243 -19.17 -9.02 -16.98
N ARG A 244 -18.51 -8.57 -15.91
CA ARG A 244 -17.88 -9.47 -14.92
C ARG A 244 -18.84 -10.13 -13.93
N LEU A 245 -20.10 -9.70 -13.92
CA LEU A 245 -21.14 -10.14 -12.97
C LEU A 245 -22.37 -10.73 -13.66
N ALA A 246 -22.53 -10.48 -14.97
CA ALA A 246 -23.62 -10.97 -15.81
C ALA A 246 -23.43 -12.43 -16.25
#